data_AF-A0A9W4B8N1-F1
#
_entry.id   AF-A0A9W4B8N1-F1
#
_cell.length_a   1.000
_cell.length_b   1.000
_cell.length_c   1.000
_cell.angle_alpha   90.00
_cell.angle_beta   90.00
_cell.angle_gamma   90.00
#
_symmetry.space_group_name_H-M   'P 1'
#
loop_
_entity.id
_entity.type
_entity.pdbx_description
1 polymer ?
#
loop_
_entity_poly.entity_id
_entity_poly.type
_entity_poly.pdbx_seq_one_letter_code
_entity_poly.pdbx_strand_id
1 'polypeptide(L)' 'MFRTFIAAALVAAAAAVGAASAAHADTYYKNCTAAREAGVTPILQGQDGYAEHLDRDGDGVACE' A
#
# COMPACT_ATOMS: atom_id res chain seq x y z
N MET A 1 -23.48 24.32 32.80
CA MET A 1 -23.30 22.89 33.15
C MET A 1 -23.30 22.01 31.88
N PHE A 2 -22.58 22.43 30.83
CA PHE A 2 -22.64 21.80 29.48
C PHE A 2 -21.26 21.92 28.79
N ARG A 3 -20.19 21.45 29.43
CA ARG A 3 -18.82 21.67 28.91
C ARG A 3 -17.91 20.44 28.90
N THR A 4 -18.44 19.24 29.12
CA THR A 4 -17.59 18.05 29.35
C THR A 4 -17.93 16.84 28.47
N PHE A 5 -18.77 16.97 27.43
CA PHE A 5 -19.19 15.81 26.61
C PHE A 5 -18.65 15.78 25.17
N ILE A 6 -17.73 16.66 24.78
CA ILE A 6 -17.19 16.73 23.39
C ILE A 6 -15.70 16.35 23.35
N ALA A 7 -15.26 15.38 24.16
CA ALA A 7 -13.86 14.93 24.16
C ALA A 7 -13.68 13.45 23.80
N ALA A 8 -14.77 12.71 23.56
CA ALA A 8 -14.70 11.26 23.33
C ALA A 8 -14.84 10.84 21.85
N ALA A 9 -15.22 11.75 20.94
CA ALA A 9 -15.50 11.39 19.54
C ALA A 9 -14.29 11.53 18.59
N LEU A 10 -13.20 12.19 19.00
CA LEU A 10 -12.09 12.54 18.10
C LEU A 10 -10.90 11.57 18.12
N VAL A 11 -10.91 10.55 18.97
CA VAL A 11 -9.73 9.66 19.17
C VAL A 11 -9.74 8.43 18.23
N ALA A 12 -10.84 8.15 17.52
CA ALA A 12 -10.96 6.93 16.71
C ALA A 12 -10.52 7.06 15.23
N ALA A 13 -10.24 8.26 14.72
CA ALA A 13 -9.95 8.48 13.29
C ALA A 13 -8.45 8.42 12.90
N ALA A 14 -7.54 8.26 13.85
CA ALA A 14 -6.10 8.33 13.60
C ALA A 14 -5.43 6.98 13.26
N ALA A 15 -6.15 5.86 13.32
CA ALA A 15 -5.56 4.53 13.08
C ALA A 15 -5.49 4.13 11.59
N ALA A 16 -6.17 4.84 10.68
CA ALA A 16 -6.20 4.49 9.25
C ALA A 16 -5.06 5.14 8.43
N VAL A 17 -4.32 6.08 9.00
CA VAL A 17 -3.29 6.87 8.29
C VAL A 17 -1.86 6.34 8.48
N GLY A 18 -1.65 5.33 9.34
CA GLY A 18 -0.32 4.82 9.70
C GLY A 18 0.10 3.53 9.01
N ALA A 19 -0.80 2.79 8.37
CA ALA A 19 -0.49 1.48 7.77
C ALA A 19 0.07 1.58 6.34
N ALA A 20 -0.01 2.75 5.68
CA ALA A 20 0.47 2.95 4.32
C ALA A 20 1.97 3.31 4.24
N SER A 21 2.68 3.36 5.37
CA SER A 21 4.10 3.75 5.42
C SER A 21 5.06 2.57 5.66
N ALA A 22 4.56 1.33 5.65
CA ALA A 22 5.42 0.15 5.62
C ALA A 22 5.89 -0.09 4.18
N ALA A 23 6.68 0.84 3.65
CA ALA A 23 7.41 0.67 2.41
C ALA A 23 8.45 -0.45 2.62
N HIS A 24 8.05 -1.69 2.38
CA HIS A 24 8.93 -2.85 2.38
C HIS A 24 9.41 -3.08 0.94
N ALA A 25 10.33 -2.21 0.51
CA ALA A 25 11.00 -2.30 -0.78
C ALA A 25 12.11 -3.38 -0.81
N ASP A 26 11.89 -4.55 -0.20
CA ASP A 26 12.91 -5.61 -0.14
C ASP A 26 12.66 -6.75 -1.13
N THR A 27 11.46 -6.86 -1.71
CA THR A 27 11.17 -7.90 -2.70
C THR A 27 11.48 -7.40 -4.11
N TYR A 28 12.37 -8.08 -4.83
CA TYR A 28 12.72 -7.73 -6.22
C TYR A 28 12.22 -8.79 -7.19
N TYR A 29 11.43 -8.37 -8.19
CA TYR A 29 11.02 -9.22 -9.31
C TYR A 29 11.68 -8.75 -10.60
N LYS A 30 12.37 -9.67 -11.29
CA LYS A 30 13.00 -9.39 -12.59
C LYS A 30 11.97 -9.00 -13.67
N ASN A 31 10.79 -9.60 -13.62
CA ASN A 31 9.71 -9.39 -14.58
C ASN A 31 8.36 -9.85 -13.99
N CYS A 32 7.28 -9.56 -14.71
CA CYS A 32 5.93 -9.94 -14.31
C CYS A 32 5.64 -11.44 -14.35
N THR A 33 6.48 -12.25 -15.00
CA THR A 33 6.37 -13.72 -14.94
C THR A 33 6.76 -14.19 -13.54
N ALA A 34 7.90 -13.73 -13.02
CA ALA A 34 8.35 -14.08 -11.67
C ALA A 34 7.35 -13.61 -10.59
N ALA A 35 6.75 -12.42 -10.76
CA ALA A 35 5.70 -11.93 -9.87
C ALA A 35 4.41 -12.77 -9.94
N ARG A 36 3.99 -13.19 -11.14
CA ARG A 36 2.83 -14.08 -11.33
C ARG A 36 3.08 -15.47 -10.77
N GLU A 37 4.27 -16.02 -10.95
CA GLU A 37 4.69 -17.31 -10.36
C GLU A 37 4.70 -17.26 -8.83
N ALA A 38 5.05 -16.11 -8.25
CA ALA A 38 4.93 -15.85 -6.82
C ALA A 38 3.48 -15.60 -6.35
N GLY A 39 2.53 -15.43 -7.28
CA GLY A 39 1.11 -15.24 -6.97
C GLY A 39 0.78 -13.89 -6.34
N VAL A 40 1.62 -12.87 -6.53
CA VAL A 40 1.48 -11.56 -5.89
C VAL A 40 0.86 -10.48 -6.79
N THR A 41 0.54 -10.80 -8.04
CA THR A 41 0.00 -9.84 -9.01
C THR A 41 -1.53 -9.73 -8.95
N PRO A 42 -2.11 -8.54 -9.19
CA PRO A 42 -1.45 -7.27 -9.54
C PRO A 42 -0.79 -6.60 -8.33
N ILE A 43 0.41 -6.02 -8.53
CA ILE A 43 1.17 -5.37 -7.46
C ILE A 43 0.90 -3.86 -7.51
N LEU A 44 0.35 -3.30 -6.44
CA LEU A 44 0.03 -1.87 -6.40
C LEU A 44 1.23 -1.02 -5.96
N GLN A 45 1.29 0.23 -6.43
CA GLN A 45 2.29 1.19 -5.96
C GLN A 45 2.26 1.32 -4.43
N GLY A 46 3.43 1.16 -3.81
CA GLY A 46 3.59 1.14 -2.35
C GLY A 46 3.46 -0.24 -1.72
N GLN A 47 3.12 -1.29 -2.48
CA GLN A 47 3.26 -2.68 -2.04
C GLN A 47 4.66 -3.22 -2.28
N ASP A 48 5.00 -4.25 -1.51
CA ASP A 48 6.27 -4.96 -1.63
C ASP A 48 6.38 -5.64 -2.98
N GLY A 49 7.52 -5.43 -3.64
CA GLY A 49 7.71 -5.93 -5.00
C GLY A 49 7.16 -5.04 -6.09
N TYR A 50 6.56 -3.90 -5.76
CA TYR A 50 6.29 -2.88 -6.78
C TYR A 50 7.62 -2.35 -7.30
N ALA A 51 7.75 -2.31 -8.62
CA ALA A 51 8.85 -1.64 -9.27
C ALA A 51 8.34 -1.00 -10.55
N GLU A 52 8.80 0.22 -10.84
CA GLU A 52 8.37 0.99 -12.01
C GLU A 52 8.63 0.22 -13.33
N HIS A 53 9.63 -0.67 -13.38
CA HIS A 53 9.89 -1.49 -14.57
C HIS A 53 8.88 -2.63 -14.79
N LEU A 54 8.04 -2.92 -13.80
CA LEU A 54 6.97 -3.93 -13.88
C LEU A 54 5.62 -3.31 -14.26
N ASP A 55 5.51 -1.99 -14.18
CA ASP A 55 4.35 -1.17 -14.49
C ASP A 55 4.57 -0.55 -15.89
N ARG A 56 3.97 -1.17 -16.91
CA ARG A 56 4.31 -0.84 -18.32
C ARG A 56 3.74 0.51 -18.74
N ASP A 57 2.57 0.87 -18.23
CA ASP A 57 1.86 2.09 -18.58
C ASP A 57 1.99 3.18 -17.51
N GLY A 58 2.45 2.84 -16.31
CA GLY A 58 2.78 3.78 -15.24
C GLY A 58 1.55 4.26 -14.48
N ASP A 59 0.49 3.45 -14.43
CA ASP A 59 -0.77 3.80 -13.76
C ASP A 59 -0.76 3.50 -12.25
N GLY A 60 0.31 2.86 -11.75
CA GLY A 60 0.47 2.44 -10.37
C GLY A 60 0.07 0.99 -10.11
N VAL A 61 -0.21 0.20 -11.15
CA VAL A 61 -0.58 -1.22 -11.09
C VAL A 61 0.43 -2.05 -11.90
N ALA A 62 1.43 -2.58 -11.22
CA ALA A 62 2.40 -3.45 -11.85
C ALA A 62 1.79 -4.83 -12.20
N CYS A 63 2.18 -5.35 -13.38
CA CYS A 63 1.86 -6.70 -13.85
C CYS A 63 0.38 -7.03 -14.01
N GLU A 64 -0.41 -6.06 -14.45
CA GLU A 64 -1.71 -6.30 -15.10
C GLU A 64 -1.64 -7.25 -16.31
#